data_AF-A0A3C0CUB2-F1
#
_entry.id   AF-A0A3C0CUB2-F1
#
_cell.length_a   1.000
_cell.length_b   1.000
_cell.length_c   1.000
_cell.angle_alpha   90.00
_cell.angle_beta   90.00
_cell.angle_gamma   90.00
#
_symmetry.space_group_name_H-M   'P 1'
#
loop_
_entity.id
_entity.type
_entity.pdbx_description
1 polymer ?
#
loop_
_entity_poly.entity_id
_entity_poly.type
_entity_poly.pdbx_seq_one_letter_code
_entity_poly.pdbx_strand_id
1 'polypeptide(L)' 'FAADVEFSSGIPLAATRGTKSGKTVAVVGAGPAGLTAAYHLARMGHAPTVFEALPEAGGMLQWG' A
#
# COMPACT_ATOMS: atom_id res chain seq x y z
N PHE A 1 -14.12 -8.39 -12.08
CA PHE A 1 -15.08 -9.40 -11.59
C PHE A 1 -14.61 -10.05 -10.29
N ALA A 2 -13.53 -10.82 -10.25
CA ALA A 2 -13.07 -11.47 -9.01
C ALA A 2 -12.74 -10.47 -7.89
N ALA A 3 -12.00 -9.40 -8.20
CA ALA A 3 -11.67 -8.35 -7.23
C ALA A 3 -12.91 -7.58 -6.73
N ASP A 4 -13.91 -7.37 -7.59
CA ASP A 4 -15.16 -6.68 -7.22
C ASP A 4 -16.00 -7.53 -6.25
N VAL A 5 -16.05 -8.84 -6.50
CA VAL A 5 -16.70 -9.82 -5.61
C VAL A 5 -15.99 -9.85 -4.27
N GLU A 6 -14.65 -9.90 -4.25
CA GLU A 6 -13.88 -9.86 -2.99
C GLU A 6 -14.15 -8.57 -2.22
N PHE A 7 -14.08 -7.41 -2.87
CA PHE A 7 -14.32 -6.11 -2.24
C PHE A 7 -15.73 -5.99 -1.65
N SER A 8 -16.75 -6.48 -2.35
CA SER A 8 -18.14 -6.47 -1.88
C SER A 8 -18.46 -7.54 -0.84
N SER A 9 -17.67 -8.61 -0.76
CA SER A 9 -17.91 -9.73 0.16
C SER A 9 -17.58 -9.43 1.63
N GLY A 10 -16.86 -8.34 1.91
CA GLY A 10 -16.43 -7.98 3.27
C GLY A 10 -15.42 -8.95 3.88
N ILE A 11 -14.83 -9.83 3.07
CA ILE A 11 -13.75 -10.72 3.51
C ILE A 11 -12.57 -9.84 3.96
N PRO A 12 -12.08 -9.99 5.21
CA PRO A 12 -10.93 -9.22 5.67
C PRO A 12 -9.71 -9.52 4.80
N LEU A 13 -9.05 -8.46 4.31
CA LEU A 13 -7.78 -8.63 3.61
C LEU A 13 -6.77 -9.30 4.54
N ALA A 14 -6.24 -10.44 4.12
CA ALA A 14 -5.21 -11.16 4.84
C ALA A 14 -3.89 -10.36 4.82
N ALA A 15 -3.73 -9.45 5.78
CA ALA A 15 -2.55 -8.63 5.92
C ALA A 15 -1.42 -9.43 6.59
N THR A 16 -0.76 -10.31 5.84
CA THR A 16 0.45 -10.99 6.32
C THR A 16 1.62 -9.99 6.36
N ARG A 17 1.93 -9.49 7.54
CA ARG A 17 3.19 -8.78 7.79
C ARG A 17 4.27 -9.80 8.15
N GLY A 18 5.44 -9.66 7.55
CA GLY A 18 6.63 -10.45 7.90
C GLY A 18 7.13 -10.14 9.31
N THR A 19 8.14 -10.90 9.75
CA THR A 19 8.82 -10.64 11.03
C THR A 19 9.40 -9.22 11.05
N LYS A 20 9.27 -8.52 12.18
CA LYS A 20 9.72 -7.12 12.28
C LYS A 20 11.21 -7.02 11.95
N SER A 21 11.51 -6.36 10.85
CA SER A 21 12.88 -6.14 10.37
C SER A 21 13.66 -5.07 11.15
N GLY A 22 12.96 -4.23 11.93
CA GLY A 22 13.54 -3.08 12.65
C GLY A 22 13.96 -1.91 11.75
N LYS A 23 13.75 -1.98 10.43
CA LYS A 23 14.11 -0.93 9.47
C LYS A 23 12.95 0.02 9.23
N THR A 24 13.25 1.32 9.28
CA THR A 24 12.33 2.40 8.92
C THR A 24 12.55 2.80 7.47
N VAL A 25 11.47 2.92 6.68
CA VAL A 25 11.54 3.23 5.25
C VAL A 25 10.59 4.38 4.93
N ALA A 26 11.03 5.33 4.11
CA ALA A 26 10.17 6.38 3.57
C ALA A 26 9.92 6.12 2.08
N VAL A 27 8.68 6.23 1.63
CA VAL A 27 8.26 6.13 0.23
C VAL A 27 7.69 7.48 -0.18
N VAL A 28 8.21 8.08 -1.24
CA VAL A 28 7.74 9.39 -1.74
C VAL A 28 6.88 9.16 -2.98
N GLY A 29 5.65 9.68 -2.96
CA GLY A 29 4.59 9.46 -3.93
C GLY A 29 3.66 8.30 -3.54
N ALA A 30 2.36 8.56 -3.48
CA ALA A 30 1.29 7.61 -3.22
C ALA A 30 0.54 7.20 -4.51
N GLY A 31 1.25 7.20 -5.65
CA GLY A 31 0.78 6.58 -6.88
C GLY A 31 0.87 5.05 -6.85
N PRO A 32 0.50 4.37 -7.95
CA PRO A 32 0.48 2.90 -8.02
C PRO A 32 1.84 2.27 -7.68
N ALA A 33 2.93 2.87 -8.17
CA ALA A 33 4.28 2.38 -7.91
C ALA A 33 4.67 2.51 -6.43
N GLY A 34 4.40 3.67 -5.81
CA GLY A 34 4.73 3.92 -4.41
C GLY A 34 3.92 3.05 -3.44
N LEU A 35 2.61 2.93 -3.67
CA LEU A 35 1.74 2.08 -2.88
C LEU A 35 2.11 0.59 -3.02
N THR A 36 2.48 0.14 -4.23
CA THR A 36 2.96 -1.22 -4.46
C THR A 36 4.27 -1.48 -3.72
N ALA A 37 5.22 -0.54 -3.77
CA ALA A 37 6.48 -0.64 -3.03
C ALA A 37 6.22 -0.72 -1.51
N ALA A 38 5.37 0.16 -0.98
CA ALA A 38 5.00 0.16 0.44
C ALA A 38 4.32 -1.15 0.86
N TYR A 39 3.44 -1.70 0.01
CA TYR A 39 2.78 -2.99 0.24
C TYR A 39 3.79 -4.13 0.38
N HIS A 40 4.74 -4.25 -0.55
CA HIS A 40 5.76 -5.29 -0.47
C HIS A 40 6.70 -5.10 0.72
N LEU A 41 7.12 -3.87 1.01
CA LEU A 41 7.94 -3.55 2.18
C LEU A 41 7.26 -3.95 3.49
N ALA A 42 5.96 -3.68 3.63
CA ALA A 42 5.18 -4.08 4.80
C ALA A 42 5.10 -5.61 4.95
N ARG A 43 4.95 -6.35 3.84
CA ARG A 43 4.96 -7.82 3.83
C ARG A 43 6.32 -8.42 4.16
N MET A 44 7.42 -7.72 3.83
CA MET A 44 8.77 -8.09 4.25
C MET A 44 9.07 -7.73 5.72
N GLY A 45 8.10 -7.14 6.44
CA GLY A 45 8.25 -6.81 7.85
C GLY A 45 8.94 -5.45 8.12
N HIS A 46 9.03 -4.58 7.12
CA HIS A 46 9.38 -3.18 7.29
C HIS A 46 8.17 -2.35 7.75
N ALA A 47 8.44 -1.17 8.30
CA ALA A 47 7.43 -0.17 8.62
C ALA A 47 7.59 1.05 7.70
N PRO A 48 7.10 0.98 6.45
CA PRO A 48 7.21 2.10 5.52
C PRO A 48 6.19 3.21 5.83
N THR A 49 6.62 4.46 5.69
CA THR A 49 5.76 5.65 5.71
C THR A 49 5.71 6.24 4.31
N VAL A 50 4.51 6.45 3.78
CA VAL A 50 4.29 7.04 2.45
C VAL A 50 4.02 8.53 2.59
N PHE A 51 4.68 9.34 1.77
CA PHE A 51 4.48 10.80 1.69
C PHE A 51 3.92 11.15 0.32
N GLU A 52 2.84 11.93 0.28
CA GLU A 52 2.19 12.39 -0.95
C GLU A 52 2.10 13.91 -0.94
N ALA A 53 2.27 14.53 -2.11
CA ALA A 53 2.19 15.97 -2.29
C ALA A 53 0.74 16.44 -2.55
N LEU A 54 -0.08 15.58 -3.16
CA LEU A 54 -1.50 15.84 -3.44
C LEU A 54 -2.39 15.56 -2.23
N PRO A 55 -3.63 16.11 -2.20
CA PRO A 55 -4.55 15.92 -1.08
C PRO A 55 -4.96 14.46 -0.84
N GLU A 56 -4.97 13.64 -1.89
CA GLU A 56 -5.39 12.25 -1.84
C GLU A 56 -4.39 11.33 -2.54
N ALA A 57 -4.24 10.11 -2.00
CA ALA A 57 -3.43 9.06 -2.59
C ALA A 57 -4.08 8.51 -3.88
N GLY A 58 -3.26 7.92 -4.75
CA GLY A 58 -3.69 7.29 -6.00
C GLY A 58 -2.89 7.74 -7.22
N GLY A 59 -2.18 8.87 -7.14
CA GLY A 59 -1.42 9.42 -8.25
C GLY A 59 -2.28 9.58 -9.50
N MET A 60 -1.78 9.16 -10.67
CA MET A 60 -2.53 9.24 -11.94
C MET A 60 -3.83 8.40 -11.96
N LEU A 61 -4.02 7.43 -11.06
CA LEU A 61 -5.30 6.71 -10.98
C LEU A 61 -6.42 7.56 -10.35
N GLN A 62 -6.05 8.58 -9.56
CA GLN A 62 -6.98 9.48 -8.87
C GLN A 62 -7.05 10.85 -9.55
N TRP A 63 -5.91 11.36 -10.02
CA TRP A 63 -5.74 12.74 -10.50
C TRP A 63 -5.41 12.86 -11.99
N GLY A 64 -5.46 11.75 -12.74
CA GLY A 64 -5.17 11.68 -14.18
C GLY A 64 -6.40 11.72 -15.07
#